data_AF-A0A956SCM1-F1
#
_entry.id   AF-A0A956SCM1-F1
#
_cell.length_a   1.000
_cell.length_b   1.000
_cell.length_c   1.000
_cell.angle_alpha   90.00
_cell.angle_beta   90.00
_cell.angle_gamma   90.00
#
_symmetry.space_group_name_H-M   'P 1'
#
loop_
_entity.id
_entity.type
_entity.pdbx_description
1 polymer ?
#
loop_
_entity_poly.entity_id
_entity_poly.type
_entity_poly.pdbx_seq_one_letter_code
_entity_poly.pdbx_strand_id
1 'polypeptide(L)'
;PIVTELLPDTADLHHRGWSEPIFSITGEEPERFDYDTMRSTDVPWDPHPGKYTRFGDVSPLVQAPEDMYVIMATGDECTVRWRADRLPPLSAGQERTYFLLFDGWAKDGDPNTTLANQVEPLPFHGMSGYPYRDDESYPDDEAYRDYRATWNTREPVRTTRDLVAEARAGAAGSAVPGTR
;
A
#
# COMPACT_ATOMS: atom_id res chain seq x y z
N PRO A 1 24.66 18.21 14.79
CA PRO A 1 24.80 17.15 13.75
C PRO A 1 24.59 17.80 12.38
N ILE A 2 25.39 17.45 11.37
CA ILE A 2 25.15 17.91 9.99
C ILE A 2 24.09 16.97 9.41
N VAL A 3 22.95 17.53 9.00
CA VAL A 3 21.87 16.79 8.34
C VAL A 3 21.83 17.19 6.88
N THR A 4 21.76 16.20 6.00
CA THR A 4 21.58 16.41 4.55
C THR A 4 20.35 15.63 4.14
N GLU A 5 19.35 16.35 3.65
CA GLU A 5 18.15 15.75 3.09
C GLU A 5 18.44 15.25 1.67
N LEU A 6 17.95 14.06 1.36
CA LEU A 6 18.12 13.47 0.04
C LEU A 6 16.78 12.91 -0.43
N LEU A 7 16.23 13.52 -1.46
CA LEU A 7 15.03 13.01 -2.12
C LEU A 7 15.36 11.74 -2.91
N PRO A 8 14.39 10.81 -3.04
CA PRO A 8 14.53 9.65 -3.90
C PRO A 8 14.92 10.02 -5.34
N ASP A 9 15.88 9.31 -5.90
CA ASP A 9 16.24 9.44 -7.31
C ASP A 9 15.28 8.67 -8.22
N THR A 10 14.91 7.45 -7.80
CA THR A 10 13.97 6.61 -8.53
C THR A 10 13.07 5.86 -7.57
N ALA A 11 11.81 5.65 -7.96
CA ALA A 11 10.90 4.73 -7.31
C ALA A 11 10.16 3.89 -8.37
N ASP A 12 10.18 2.58 -8.22
CA ASP A 12 9.52 1.64 -9.12
C ASP A 12 8.53 0.77 -8.34
N LEU A 13 7.24 0.91 -8.66
CA LEU A 13 6.17 0.12 -8.06
C LEU A 13 5.91 -1.12 -8.92
N HIS A 14 5.94 -2.30 -8.32
CA HIS A 14 5.65 -3.55 -9.00
C HIS A 14 5.01 -4.57 -8.05
N HIS A 15 4.38 -5.60 -8.61
CA HIS A 15 3.98 -6.74 -7.81
C HIS A 15 5.21 -7.61 -7.51
N ARG A 16 5.55 -7.76 -6.24
CA ARG A 16 6.66 -8.60 -5.80
C ARG A 16 6.16 -9.96 -5.31
N GLY A 17 5.11 -9.96 -4.49
CA GLY A 17 4.64 -11.12 -3.74
C GLY A 17 5.12 -11.10 -2.28
N TRP A 18 5.19 -12.27 -1.66
CA TRP A 18 5.36 -12.43 -0.22
C TRP A 18 6.71 -13.07 0.13
N SER A 19 7.40 -12.43 1.07
CA SER A 19 8.65 -12.94 1.66
C SER A 19 8.39 -14.13 2.60
N GLU A 20 9.38 -15.00 2.76
CA GLU A 20 9.31 -16.11 3.71
C GLU A 20 9.31 -15.59 5.15
N PRO A 21 8.32 -15.96 5.98
CA PRO A 21 8.30 -15.56 7.38
C PRO A 21 9.43 -16.24 8.17
N ILE A 22 10.09 -15.48 9.04
CA ILE A 22 11.06 -15.98 10.01
C ILE A 22 10.34 -16.13 11.34
N PHE A 23 9.97 -17.37 11.67
CA PHE A 23 9.22 -17.66 12.90
C PHE A 23 10.11 -17.55 14.13
N SER A 24 9.64 -16.79 15.12
CA SER A 24 10.24 -16.76 16.46
C SER A 24 10.03 -18.12 17.14
N ILE A 25 11.08 -18.63 17.76
CA ILE A 25 11.02 -19.87 18.55
C ILE A 25 10.26 -19.62 19.86
N THR A 26 10.35 -18.42 20.43
CA THR A 26 9.73 -18.05 21.71
C THR A 26 8.38 -17.36 21.54
N GLY A 27 8.13 -16.71 20.39
CA GLY A 27 6.92 -15.95 20.11
C GLY A 27 6.90 -14.54 20.71
N GLU A 28 8.00 -14.09 21.32
CA GLU A 28 8.11 -12.76 21.96
C GLU A 28 8.76 -11.71 21.05
N GLU A 29 9.27 -12.11 19.89
CA GLU A 29 9.90 -11.23 18.93
C GLU A 29 8.88 -10.68 17.92
N PRO A 30 9.09 -9.46 17.39
CA PRO A 30 8.32 -8.97 16.26
C PRO A 30 8.38 -9.94 15.08
N GLU A 31 7.33 -9.94 14.26
CA GLU A 31 7.34 -10.67 13.00
C GLU A 31 8.52 -10.21 12.12
N ARG A 32 9.19 -11.18 11.52
CA ARG A 32 10.34 -10.97 10.63
C ARG A 32 10.12 -11.75 9.35
N PHE A 33 10.73 -11.28 8.28
CA PHE A 33 10.65 -11.91 6.97
C PHE A 33 12.03 -11.93 6.33
N ASP A 34 12.37 -13.03 5.66
CA ASP A 34 13.54 -13.10 4.80
C ASP A 34 13.19 -12.43 3.46
N TYR A 35 13.67 -11.19 3.29
CA TYR A 35 13.42 -10.41 2.10
C TYR A 35 14.01 -11.04 0.83
N ASP A 36 15.08 -11.82 0.92
CA ASP A 36 15.71 -12.39 -0.27
C ASP A 36 15.02 -13.70 -0.72
N THR A 37 14.19 -14.28 0.16
CA THR A 37 13.47 -15.53 -0.11
C THR A 37 11.99 -15.25 -0.43
N MET A 38 11.60 -15.46 -1.69
CA MET A 38 10.21 -15.39 -2.10
C MET A 38 9.45 -16.65 -1.72
N ARG A 39 8.44 -16.51 -0.86
CA ARG A 39 7.55 -17.63 -0.50
C ARG A 39 6.54 -17.91 -1.60
N SER A 40 5.91 -16.87 -2.12
CA SER A 40 4.82 -16.99 -3.10
C SER A 40 4.63 -15.69 -3.88
N THR A 41 4.08 -15.82 -5.09
CA THR A 41 3.50 -14.72 -5.85
C THR A 41 1.98 -14.83 -5.97
N ASP A 42 1.38 -15.89 -5.39
CA ASP A 42 -0.07 -16.08 -5.33
C ASP A 42 -0.65 -15.22 -4.22
N VAL A 43 -1.71 -14.47 -4.56
CA VAL A 43 -2.43 -13.57 -3.66
C VAL A 43 -3.14 -14.38 -2.56
N PRO A 44 -2.68 -14.29 -1.29
CA PRO A 44 -3.28 -15.01 -0.17
C PRO A 44 -4.56 -14.36 0.36
N TRP A 45 -4.79 -13.08 0.03
CA TRP A 45 -5.99 -12.33 0.42
C TRP A 45 -6.32 -11.24 -0.61
N ASP A 46 -7.61 -11.06 -0.90
CA ASP A 46 -8.07 -10.06 -1.87
C ASP A 46 -7.74 -8.63 -1.38
N PRO A 47 -7.30 -7.74 -2.28
CA PRO A 47 -7.14 -6.32 -1.96
C PRO A 47 -8.49 -5.66 -1.68
N HIS A 48 -8.46 -4.56 -0.93
CA HIS A 48 -9.66 -3.74 -0.70
C HIS A 48 -10.22 -3.19 -2.03
N PRO A 49 -11.57 -3.11 -2.17
CA PRO A 49 -12.20 -2.40 -3.28
C PRO A 49 -11.69 -0.97 -3.42
N GLY A 50 -11.35 -0.57 -4.64
CA GLY A 50 -10.88 0.78 -4.98
C GLY A 50 -9.77 0.75 -6.01
N LYS A 51 -9.24 1.93 -6.34
CA LYS A 51 -8.19 2.07 -7.35
C LYS A 51 -6.82 2.12 -6.70
N TYR A 52 -5.86 1.47 -7.33
CA TYR A 52 -4.47 1.44 -6.92
C TYR A 52 -3.56 2.11 -7.94
N THR A 53 -2.37 2.51 -7.50
CA THR A 53 -1.39 3.09 -8.40
C THR A 53 -0.92 2.05 -9.42
N ARG A 54 -0.77 2.47 -10.68
CA ARG A 54 -0.23 1.67 -11.77
C ARG A 54 1.23 1.29 -11.51
N PHE A 55 1.63 0.13 -12.00
CA PHE A 55 3.03 -0.31 -11.91
C PHE A 55 3.97 0.51 -12.81
N GLY A 56 5.26 0.42 -12.47
CA GLY A 56 6.37 1.09 -13.12
C GLY A 56 6.90 2.28 -12.32
N ASP A 57 7.53 3.20 -13.04
CA ASP A 57 8.15 4.40 -12.48
C ASP A 57 7.12 5.33 -11.83
N VAL A 58 7.19 5.43 -10.50
CA VAL A 58 6.40 6.32 -9.65
C VAL A 58 7.27 7.38 -8.98
N SER A 59 8.49 7.62 -9.49
CA SER A 59 9.43 8.61 -8.97
C SER A 59 8.83 10.00 -8.74
N PRO A 60 7.92 10.52 -9.59
CA PRO A 60 7.27 11.81 -9.36
C PRO A 60 6.43 11.87 -8.08
N LEU A 61 5.83 10.74 -7.65
CA LEU A 61 4.94 10.68 -6.48
C LEU A 61 5.68 10.63 -5.14
N VAL A 62 7.00 10.39 -5.15
CA VAL A 62 7.81 10.26 -3.93
C VAL A 62 8.75 11.46 -3.70
N GLN A 63 8.54 12.55 -4.44
CA GLN A 63 9.37 13.76 -4.32
C GLN A 63 8.91 14.69 -3.19
N ALA A 64 7.63 14.67 -2.82
CA ALA A 64 7.06 15.50 -1.77
C ALA A 64 5.75 14.90 -1.22
N PRO A 65 5.39 15.15 0.05
CA PRO A 65 4.16 14.65 0.67
C PRO A 65 2.94 15.54 0.31
N GLU A 66 2.57 15.58 -0.97
CA GLU A 66 1.51 16.46 -1.50
C GLU A 66 0.12 15.79 -1.51
N ASP A 67 -0.17 14.88 -0.58
CA ASP A 67 -1.42 14.09 -0.58
C ASP A 67 -1.67 13.34 -1.92
N MET A 68 -0.60 13.03 -2.67
CA MET A 68 -0.65 12.23 -3.90
C MET A 68 0.15 10.95 -3.69
N TYR A 69 -0.52 9.89 -3.25
CA TYR A 69 0.15 8.69 -2.76
C TYR A 69 0.48 7.67 -3.86
N VAL A 70 1.53 6.89 -3.59
CA VAL A 70 1.68 5.56 -4.18
C VAL A 70 0.75 4.61 -3.41
N ILE A 71 -0.41 4.31 -3.99
CA ILE A 71 -1.43 3.44 -3.40
C ILE A 71 -1.08 1.98 -3.70
N MET A 72 -0.60 1.30 -2.67
CA MET A 72 -0.14 -0.09 -2.75
C MET A 72 -1.26 -1.08 -2.37
N ALA A 73 -1.37 -2.14 -3.15
CA ALA A 73 -2.17 -3.31 -2.86
C ALA A 73 -1.31 -4.39 -2.17
N THR A 74 -1.94 -5.50 -1.87
CA THR A 74 -1.34 -6.63 -1.19
C THR A 74 -0.32 -7.31 -2.11
N GLY A 75 0.90 -7.52 -1.61
CA GLY A 75 2.00 -8.09 -2.40
C GLY A 75 2.75 -7.10 -3.30
N ASP A 76 2.35 -5.82 -3.32
CA ASP A 76 3.12 -4.80 -4.02
C ASP A 76 4.40 -4.42 -3.27
N GLU A 77 5.42 -4.03 -4.03
CA GLU A 77 6.63 -3.39 -3.55
C GLU A 77 6.88 -2.11 -4.33
N CYS A 78 7.36 -1.07 -3.63
CA CYS A 78 7.97 0.09 -4.25
C CYS A 78 9.48 0.10 -3.95
N THR A 79 10.32 -0.21 -4.95
CA THR A 79 11.78 -0.11 -4.77
C THR A 79 12.21 1.33 -4.93
N VAL A 80 12.71 1.93 -3.85
CA VAL A 80 13.21 3.31 -3.83
C VAL A 80 14.74 3.33 -3.81
N ARG A 81 15.36 4.20 -4.61
CA ARG A 81 16.83 4.32 -4.70
C ARG A 81 17.27 5.76 -4.53
N TRP A 82 18.44 5.91 -3.92
CA TRP A 82 19.14 7.16 -3.73
C TRP A 82 20.57 7.06 -4.22
N ARG A 83 21.05 8.13 -4.83
CA ARG A 83 22.42 8.24 -5.31
C ARG A 83 23.34 8.74 -4.21
N ALA A 84 24.22 7.85 -3.76
CA ALA A 84 25.22 8.16 -2.73
C ALA A 84 26.20 9.28 -3.14
N ASP A 85 26.41 9.50 -4.43
CA ASP A 85 27.29 10.56 -4.95
C ASP A 85 26.67 11.97 -4.87
N ARG A 86 25.39 12.09 -4.50
CA ARG A 86 24.76 13.37 -4.15
C ARG A 86 25.09 13.84 -2.73
N LEU A 87 25.67 12.97 -1.89
CA LEU A 87 26.02 13.31 -0.53
C LEU A 87 27.36 14.04 -0.48
N PRO A 88 27.53 15.04 0.41
CA PRO A 88 28.82 15.68 0.60
C PRO A 88 29.89 14.67 1.05
N PRO A 89 31.19 14.93 0.80
CA PRO A 89 32.25 14.09 1.31
C PRO A 89 32.23 14.04 2.84
N LEU A 90 32.56 12.87 3.39
CA LEU A 90 32.64 12.67 4.84
C LEU A 90 33.94 13.26 5.37
N SER A 91 33.88 14.09 6.41
CA SER A 91 35.09 14.64 7.02
C SER A 91 35.86 13.55 7.77
N ALA A 92 37.18 13.71 7.88
CA ALA A 92 38.03 12.75 8.59
C ALA A 92 37.54 12.53 10.03
N GLY A 93 37.39 11.27 10.43
CA GLY A 93 36.94 10.88 11.77
C GLY A 93 35.42 10.97 12.00
N GLN A 94 34.62 11.24 10.96
CA GLN A 94 33.16 11.18 11.05
C GLN A 94 32.61 9.87 10.48
N GLU A 95 31.44 9.47 10.98
CA GLU A 95 30.63 8.38 10.45
C GLU A 95 29.31 8.93 9.90
N ARG A 96 28.71 8.21 8.95
CA ARG A 96 27.43 8.58 8.34
C ARG A 96 26.35 7.60 8.79
N THR A 97 25.28 8.16 9.35
CA THR A 97 24.05 7.43 9.65
C THR A 97 22.97 7.88 8.67
N TYR A 98 22.12 6.94 8.25
CA TYR A 98 20.98 7.22 7.38
C TYR A 98 19.69 7.05 8.17
N PHE A 99 18.75 7.96 7.96
CA PHE A 99 17.39 7.87 8.46
C PHE A 99 16.46 7.90 7.26
N LEU A 100 15.54 6.95 7.21
CA LEU A 100 14.50 6.92 6.19
C LEU A 100 13.21 7.45 6.80
N LEU A 101 12.72 8.55 6.24
CA LEU A 101 11.41 9.09 6.57
C LEU A 101 10.40 8.51 5.59
N PHE A 102 9.40 7.82 6.12
CA PHE A 102 8.20 7.45 5.37
C PHE A 102 7.08 8.40 5.77
N ASP A 103 6.49 9.02 4.77
CA ASP A 103 5.30 9.85 4.91
C ASP A 103 4.17 9.15 4.16
N GLY A 104 3.10 8.83 4.88
CA GLY A 104 1.98 8.07 4.33
C GLY A 104 1.09 7.48 5.40
N TRP A 105 0.12 6.69 4.94
CA TRP A 105 -0.95 6.17 5.77
C TRP A 105 -1.10 4.66 5.59
N ALA A 106 -1.44 3.98 6.68
CA ALA A 106 -1.84 2.59 6.66
C ALA A 106 -3.36 2.49 6.83
N LYS A 107 -4.00 1.75 5.92
CA LYS A 107 -5.39 1.27 6.11
C LYS A 107 -5.32 -0.22 6.35
N ASP A 108 -5.19 -0.59 7.62
CA ASP A 108 -5.31 -1.96 8.05
C ASP A 108 -6.80 -2.35 8.05
N GLY A 109 -7.11 -3.56 7.57
CA GLY A 109 -8.48 -4.07 7.48
C GLY A 109 -9.10 -4.39 8.84
N ASP A 110 -8.80 -3.62 9.90
CA ASP A 110 -9.30 -3.85 11.26
C ASP A 110 -10.83 -3.68 11.27
N PRO A 111 -11.59 -4.70 11.72
CA PRO A 111 -13.05 -4.63 11.81
C PRO A 111 -13.60 -3.50 12.69
N ASN A 112 -12.79 -2.94 13.60
CA ASN A 112 -13.15 -1.82 14.46
C ASN A 112 -12.85 -0.45 13.82
N THR A 113 -12.21 -0.44 12.65
CA THR A 113 -11.90 0.78 11.91
C THR A 113 -13.00 1.08 10.88
N THR A 114 -13.55 2.28 10.97
CA THR A 114 -14.54 2.76 10.01
C THR A 114 -13.90 2.89 8.62
N LEU A 115 -14.59 2.43 7.56
CA LEU A 115 -14.09 2.44 6.17
C LEU A 115 -12.80 1.61 5.95
N ALA A 116 -12.53 0.63 6.82
CA ALA A 116 -11.39 -0.28 6.68
C ALA A 116 -11.46 -1.21 5.46
N ASN A 117 -12.66 -1.40 4.91
CA ASN A 117 -12.93 -2.39 3.85
C ASN A 117 -12.91 -1.80 2.42
N GLN A 118 -12.33 -0.63 2.22
CA GLN A 118 -12.22 0.04 0.92
C GLN A 118 -11.01 0.98 0.88
N VAL A 119 -10.46 1.24 -0.31
CA VAL A 119 -9.32 2.17 -0.48
C VAL A 119 -9.74 3.59 -0.19
N GLU A 120 -10.85 4.04 -0.77
CA GLU A 120 -11.36 5.40 -0.62
C GLU A 120 -12.26 5.52 0.62
N PRO A 121 -12.46 6.72 1.18
CA PRO A 121 -11.70 7.93 0.94
C PRO A 121 -10.24 7.77 1.39
N LEU A 122 -9.31 8.46 0.72
CA LEU A 122 -7.93 8.53 1.16
C LEU A 122 -7.76 9.54 2.31
N PRO A 123 -6.92 9.26 3.32
CA PRO A 123 -6.50 10.24 4.33
C PRO A 123 -5.60 11.32 3.72
N PHE A 124 -5.64 12.54 4.24
CA PHE A 124 -4.81 13.67 3.79
C PHE A 124 -4.25 14.46 4.98
N HIS A 125 -3.11 15.11 4.81
CA HIS A 125 -2.38 15.78 5.90
C HIS A 125 -3.19 16.88 6.59
N GLY A 126 -4.06 17.56 5.84
CA GLY A 126 -4.88 18.66 6.34
C GLY A 126 -6.12 18.24 7.15
N MET A 127 -6.41 16.93 7.28
CA MET A 127 -7.62 16.46 7.94
C MET A 127 -7.51 16.51 9.48
N SER A 128 -8.63 16.74 10.15
CA SER A 128 -8.71 16.73 11.62
C SER A 128 -8.58 15.33 12.24
N GLY A 129 -8.93 14.31 11.48
CA GLY A 129 -8.85 12.90 11.84
C GLY A 129 -9.37 12.02 10.71
N TYR A 130 -9.15 10.71 10.80
CA TYR A 130 -9.66 9.75 9.83
C TYR A 130 -10.64 8.75 10.50
N PRO A 131 -11.82 8.49 9.92
CA PRO A 131 -12.41 9.21 8.78
C PRO A 131 -12.65 10.69 9.08
N TYR A 132 -12.45 11.53 8.07
CA TYR A 132 -12.70 12.97 8.18
C TYR A 132 -14.19 13.29 8.11
N ARG A 133 -14.55 14.48 8.61
CA ARG A 133 -15.95 14.90 8.76
C ARG A 133 -16.54 15.31 7.40
N ASP A 134 -17.87 15.39 7.30
CA ASP A 134 -18.56 15.76 6.05
C ASP A 134 -18.22 17.20 5.56
N ASP A 135 -17.71 18.06 6.43
CA ASP A 135 -17.23 19.41 6.11
C ASP A 135 -15.75 19.46 5.68
N GLU A 136 -15.07 18.32 5.66
CA GLU A 136 -13.72 18.13 5.17
C GLU A 136 -13.75 17.29 3.88
N SER A 137 -12.81 17.52 2.98
CA SER A 137 -12.73 16.77 1.73
C SER A 137 -11.30 16.54 1.33
N TYR A 138 -11.03 15.35 0.80
CA TYR A 138 -9.80 15.10 0.07
C TYR A 138 -9.62 16.13 -1.06
N PRO A 139 -8.39 16.57 -1.37
CA PRO A 139 -8.16 17.51 -2.45
C PRO A 139 -8.72 17.05 -3.81
N ASP A 140 -9.33 17.97 -4.56
CA ASP A 140 -9.96 17.69 -5.87
C ASP A 140 -9.68 18.81 -6.92
N ASP A 141 -8.53 19.48 -6.80
CA ASP A 141 -8.10 20.43 -7.83
C ASP A 141 -7.71 19.73 -9.15
N GLU A 142 -7.30 20.51 -10.15
CA GLU A 142 -6.89 19.99 -11.46
C GLU A 142 -5.70 19.03 -11.35
N ALA A 143 -4.70 19.34 -10.53
CA ALA A 143 -3.51 18.51 -10.36
C ALA A 143 -3.87 17.17 -9.70
N TYR A 144 -4.77 17.16 -8.70
CA TYR A 144 -5.24 15.90 -8.09
C TYR A 144 -6.06 15.05 -9.06
N ARG A 145 -6.92 15.67 -9.87
CA ARG A 145 -7.69 14.92 -10.88
C ARG A 145 -6.79 14.29 -11.93
N ASP A 146 -5.77 15.01 -12.39
CA ASP A 146 -4.74 14.48 -13.28
C ASP A 146 -3.92 13.37 -12.62
N TYR A 147 -3.56 13.51 -11.34
CA TYR A 147 -2.90 12.46 -10.56
C TYR A 147 -3.74 11.18 -10.54
N ARG A 148 -5.02 11.28 -10.18
CA ARG A 148 -5.92 10.11 -10.12
C ARG A 148 -6.08 9.45 -11.48
N ALA A 149 -6.26 10.26 -12.54
CA ALA A 149 -6.41 9.75 -13.90
C ALA A 149 -5.13 9.09 -14.44
N THR A 150 -3.96 9.61 -14.07
CA THR A 150 -2.65 9.15 -14.58
C THR A 150 -2.12 7.95 -13.80
N TRP A 151 -2.30 7.94 -12.48
CA TRP A 151 -1.64 7.01 -11.59
C TRP A 151 -2.59 5.95 -11.03
N ASN A 152 -3.80 6.33 -10.61
CA ASN A 152 -4.70 5.43 -9.88
C ASN A 152 -5.61 4.64 -10.82
N THR A 153 -5.00 3.87 -11.72
CA THR A 153 -5.69 3.19 -12.81
C THR A 153 -5.81 1.68 -12.61
N ARG A 154 -5.10 1.09 -11.64
CA ARG A 154 -5.10 -0.36 -11.41
C ARG A 154 -6.32 -0.78 -10.62
N GLU A 155 -7.04 -1.75 -11.15
CA GLU A 155 -8.18 -2.39 -10.48
C GLU A 155 -7.70 -3.46 -9.49
N PRO A 156 -8.44 -3.71 -8.40
CA PRO A 156 -8.16 -4.81 -7.49
C PRO A 156 -8.43 -6.13 -8.21
N VAL A 157 -7.43 -7.00 -8.29
CA VAL A 157 -7.61 -8.35 -8.82
C VAL A 157 -8.03 -9.25 -7.66
N ARG A 158 -9.26 -9.76 -7.72
CA ARG A 158 -9.72 -10.79 -6.79
C ARG A 158 -9.34 -12.17 -7.28
N THR A 159 -8.73 -12.94 -6.42
CA THR A 159 -8.28 -14.32 -6.69
C THR A 159 -8.94 -15.31 -5.75
N THR A 160 -9.48 -14.84 -4.62
CA THR A 160 -10.18 -15.72 -3.68
C THR A 160 -11.58 -16.09 -4.18
N ARG A 161 -12.05 -17.28 -3.76
CA ARG A 161 -13.40 -17.74 -4.09
C ARG A 161 -14.44 -16.95 -3.32
N ASP A 162 -15.53 -16.59 -3.99
CA ASP A 162 -16.69 -15.98 -3.34
C ASP A 162 -17.56 -17.08 -2.69
N LEU A 163 -17.16 -17.47 -1.47
CA LEU A 163 -17.84 -18.51 -0.70
C LEU A 163 -19.32 -18.17 -0.42
N VAL A 164 -19.68 -16.89 -0.36
CA VAL A 164 -21.06 -16.44 -0.12
C VAL A 164 -21.90 -16.61 -1.37
N ALA A 165 -21.38 -16.21 -2.53
CA ALA A 165 -22.04 -16.45 -3.81
C ALA A 165 -22.18 -17.95 -4.09
N GLU A 166 -21.14 -18.74 -3.81
CA GLU A 166 -21.17 -20.20 -3.95
C GLU A 166 -22.22 -20.84 -3.02
N ALA A 167 -22.29 -20.40 -1.76
CA ALA A 167 -23.32 -20.88 -0.83
C ALA A 167 -24.74 -20.49 -1.28
N ARG A 168 -24.94 -19.26 -1.81
CA ARG A 168 -26.22 -18.81 -2.36
C ARG A 168 -26.62 -19.59 -3.62
N ALA A 169 -25.68 -19.85 -4.51
CA ALA A 169 -25.91 -20.66 -5.71
C ALA A 169 -26.23 -22.12 -5.36
N GLY A 170 -25.54 -22.69 -4.37
CA GLY A 170 -25.82 -24.03 -3.84
C GLY A 170 -27.19 -24.12 -3.19
N ALA A 171 -27.63 -23.09 -2.46
CA ALA A 171 -28.96 -23.03 -1.87
C ALA A 171 -30.08 -22.87 -2.92
N ALA A 172 -29.85 -22.09 -3.98
CA ALA A 172 -30.80 -21.94 -5.08
C ALA A 172 -30.94 -23.21 -5.93
N GLY A 173 -29.87 -24.01 -6.05
CA GLY A 173 -29.86 -25.28 -6.79
C GLY A 173 -30.50 -26.47 -6.06
N SER A 174 -30.80 -26.37 -4.76
CA SER A 174 -31.38 -27.47 -3.96
C SER A 174 -32.90 -27.40 -3.79
N ALA A 175 -33.58 -26.43 -4.42
CA ALA A 175 -35.04 -26.35 -4.42
C ALA A 175 -35.64 -27.53 -5.19
N VAL A 176 -35.97 -28.61 -4.47
CA VAL A 176 -36.69 -29.78 -4.98
C VAL A 176 -38.07 -29.33 -5.50
N PRO A 177 -38.49 -29.72 -6.72
CA PRO A 177 -39.84 -29.39 -7.20
C PRO A 177 -40.86 -30.08 -6.30
N GLY A 178 -41.73 -29.29 -5.65
CA GLY A 178 -42.78 -29.80 -4.79
C GLY A 178 -43.72 -30.73 -5.55
N THR A 179 -43.82 -31.97 -5.09
CA THR A 179 -44.85 -32.92 -5.50
C THR A 179 -46.22 -32.43 -5.03
N ARG A 180 -47.12 -32.19 -6.00
CA ARG A 180 -48.56 -32.00 -5.79
C ARG A 180 -49.25 -33.30 -5.39
#